data_AF-A0A287D783-F1
#
_entry.id   AF-A0A287D783-F1
#
_cell.length_a   1.000
_cell.length_b   1.000
_cell.length_c   1.000
_cell.angle_alpha   90.00
_cell.angle_beta   90.00
_cell.angle_gamma   90.00
#
_symmetry.space_group_name_H-M   'P 1'
#
loop_
_entity.id
_entity.type
_entity.pdbx_description
1 polymer ?
#
loop_
_entity_poly.entity_id
_entity_poly.type
_entity_poly.pdbx_seq_one_letter_code
_entity_poly.pdbx_strand_id
1 'polypeptide(L)'
;MAALLARRVLATVAGPLRLLSPCAAASASCAPLLSGLAGAVRAGAVPRLALPQPAAGFKTKAVLKKRCKDCYLVKRRGRWFVYCKTNPRHKQRQM
;
A
#
# COMPACT_ATOMS: atom_id res chain seq x y z
N MET A 1 -44.36 10.29 -41.87
CA MET A 1 -43.44 9.80 -40.82
C MET A 1 -43.68 10.59 -39.54
N ALA A 2 -43.62 9.94 -38.37
CA ALA A 2 -44.20 10.47 -37.13
C ALA A 2 -43.40 11.62 -36.49
N ALA A 3 -44.10 12.40 -35.64
CA ALA A 3 -43.59 13.66 -35.09
C ALA A 3 -42.79 13.50 -33.77
N LEU A 4 -41.89 14.47 -33.58
CA LEU A 4 -41.39 15.03 -32.32
C LEU A 4 -41.84 14.37 -31.00
N LEU A 5 -40.92 13.67 -30.33
CA LEU A 5 -41.01 13.36 -28.89
C LEU A 5 -39.70 13.66 -28.16
N ALA A 6 -39.41 14.95 -27.99
CA ALA A 6 -38.39 15.40 -27.06
C ALA A 6 -38.93 15.36 -25.62
N ARG A 7 -38.38 14.50 -24.76
CA ARG A 7 -38.60 14.56 -23.30
C ARG A 7 -37.30 14.59 -22.52
N ARG A 8 -36.97 15.79 -22.02
CA ARG A 8 -35.96 16.02 -20.99
C ARG A 8 -36.48 15.47 -19.65
N VAL A 9 -35.63 14.79 -18.88
CA VAL A 9 -35.76 14.74 -17.41
C VAL A 9 -34.36 14.88 -16.82
N LEU A 10 -34.01 16.09 -16.38
CA LEU A 10 -32.86 16.33 -15.50
C LEU A 10 -33.35 16.18 -14.06
N ALA A 11 -32.96 15.10 -13.39
CA ALA A 11 -33.34 14.85 -12.00
C ALA A 11 -32.29 15.45 -11.04
N THR A 12 -32.41 16.74 -10.74
CA THR A 12 -31.61 17.41 -9.71
C THR A 12 -32.27 17.27 -8.33
N VAL A 13 -31.69 16.46 -7.44
CA VAL A 13 -31.98 16.51 -5.99
C VAL A 13 -30.66 16.53 -5.22
N ALA A 14 -30.55 17.47 -4.28
CA ALA A 14 -29.30 17.76 -3.59
C ALA A 14 -28.80 16.60 -2.73
N GLY A 15 -27.56 16.16 -2.95
CA GLY A 15 -26.78 15.48 -1.93
C GLY A 15 -26.26 16.54 -0.93
N PRO A 16 -26.66 16.53 0.35
CA PRO A 16 -26.23 17.54 1.30
C PRO A 16 -24.74 17.40 1.60
N LEU A 17 -24.00 18.51 1.48
CA LEU A 17 -22.62 18.63 1.95
C LEU A 17 -22.58 18.25 3.43
N ARG A 18 -21.91 17.15 3.78
CA ARG A 18 -21.56 16.86 5.18
C ARG A 18 -20.38 17.72 5.58
N LEU A 19 -20.69 18.85 6.23
CA LEU A 19 -19.73 19.81 6.75
C LEU A 19 -18.70 19.15 7.67
N LEU A 20 -17.48 19.68 7.63
CA LEU A 20 -16.40 19.41 8.57
C LEU A 20 -16.73 20.05 9.94
N SER A 21 -16.72 19.29 11.03
CA SER A 21 -16.80 19.78 12.42
C SER A 21 -16.65 18.62 13.43
N PRO A 22 -16.16 18.81 14.68
CA PRO A 22 -15.20 19.79 15.20
C PRO A 22 -13.81 19.08 15.34
N CYS A 23 -12.78 19.44 16.13
CA CYS A 23 -12.40 20.56 17.03
C CYS A 23 -11.06 21.15 16.51
N ALA A 24 -10.61 22.38 16.78
CA ALA A 24 -10.67 23.29 17.94
C ALA A 24 -9.54 23.10 18.98
N ALA A 25 -8.60 24.06 18.97
CA ALA A 25 -7.69 24.52 20.03
C ALA A 25 -6.78 23.51 20.78
N ALA A 26 -5.49 23.51 20.40
CA ALA A 26 -4.37 23.20 21.30
C ALA A 26 -3.11 24.03 20.94
N SER A 27 -3.29 25.34 20.69
CA SER A 27 -2.19 26.29 20.47
C SER A 27 -1.51 26.67 21.80
N ALA A 28 -0.83 25.71 22.42
CA ALA A 28 -0.08 25.89 23.65
C ALA A 28 1.38 26.28 23.33
N SER A 29 1.63 27.59 23.23
CA SER A 29 2.98 28.14 23.17
C SER A 29 3.74 27.89 24.49
N CYS A 30 4.95 27.34 24.42
CA CYS A 30 6.05 27.66 25.34
C CYS A 30 7.36 27.01 24.88
N ALA A 31 8.32 27.82 24.45
CA ALA A 31 9.70 27.38 24.20
C ALA A 31 10.62 27.98 25.25
N PRO A 32 11.17 27.18 26.19
CA PRO A 32 12.30 27.60 27.00
C PRO A 32 13.61 27.29 26.25
N LEU A 33 14.28 28.34 25.76
CA LEU A 33 15.71 28.26 25.42
C LEU A 33 16.50 28.13 26.73
N LEU A 34 16.94 26.93 27.08
CA LEU A 34 17.88 26.71 28.19
C LEU A 34 18.90 25.63 27.85
N SER A 35 20.12 26.07 27.55
CA SER A 35 21.27 25.22 27.28
C SER A 35 21.72 24.49 28.55
N GLY A 36 21.77 23.15 28.51
CA GLY A 36 22.29 22.34 29.61
C GLY A 36 23.11 21.15 29.09
N LEU A 37 24.42 21.16 29.36
CA LEU A 37 25.30 20.00 29.13
C LEU A 37 25.21 19.00 30.30
N ALA A 38 25.97 17.90 30.21
CA ALA A 38 26.14 16.86 31.23
C ALA A 38 24.90 15.97 31.48
N GLY A 39 24.53 15.18 30.46
CA GLY A 39 23.45 14.19 30.56
C GLY A 39 23.59 13.02 29.58
N ALA A 40 24.81 12.69 29.14
CA ALA A 40 25.07 11.63 28.17
C ALA A 40 24.95 10.22 28.79
N VAL A 41 23.75 9.88 29.28
CA VAL A 41 23.38 8.50 29.59
C VAL A 41 23.59 7.69 28.32
N ARG A 42 24.63 6.86 28.30
CA ARG A 42 24.87 5.92 27.20
C ARG A 42 23.72 4.92 27.24
N ALA A 43 22.68 5.19 26.46
CA ALA A 43 21.58 4.25 26.23
C ALA A 43 22.23 2.93 25.85
N GLY A 44 22.17 1.96 26.77
CA GLY A 44 22.88 0.70 26.62
C GLY A 44 22.51 0.10 25.27
N ALA A 45 23.50 -0.37 24.52
CA ALA A 45 23.28 -0.99 23.22
C ALA A 45 22.55 -2.32 23.42
N VAL A 46 21.24 -2.25 23.67
CA VAL A 46 20.35 -3.41 23.73
C VAL A 46 20.61 -4.19 22.44
N PRO A 47 21.08 -5.44 22.52
CA PRO A 47 21.38 -6.21 21.32
C PRO A 47 20.10 -6.28 20.51
N ARG A 48 20.10 -5.63 19.34
CA ARG A 48 18.98 -5.67 18.41
C ARG A 48 18.81 -7.11 17.96
N LEU A 49 17.96 -7.85 18.67
CA LEU A 49 17.54 -9.21 18.33
C LEU A 49 17.21 -9.20 16.84
N ALA A 50 17.95 -10.00 16.08
CA ALA A 50 17.96 -9.93 14.62
C ALA A 50 16.66 -10.50 14.05
N LEU A 51 15.60 -9.68 14.10
CA LEU A 51 14.29 -9.96 13.54
C LEU A 51 14.47 -10.45 12.10
N PRO A 52 14.03 -11.69 11.77
CA PRO A 52 14.27 -12.27 10.46
C PRO A 52 13.77 -11.37 9.35
N GLN A 53 14.68 -10.91 8.47
CA GLN A 53 14.28 -10.06 7.36
C GLN A 53 13.29 -10.81 6.44
N PRO A 54 12.19 -10.16 6.02
CA PRO A 54 11.13 -10.83 5.27
C PRO A 54 11.66 -11.32 3.91
N ALA A 55 11.73 -12.64 3.75
CA ALA A 55 12.24 -13.28 2.54
C ALA A 55 11.43 -12.85 1.29
N ALA A 56 12.13 -12.46 0.23
CA ALA A 56 11.51 -11.93 -0.98
C ALA A 56 10.59 -12.96 -1.67
N GLY A 57 9.28 -12.80 -1.47
CA GLY A 57 8.24 -13.71 -1.92
C GLY A 57 7.87 -13.63 -3.40
N PHE A 58 6.70 -14.17 -3.74
CA PHE A 58 6.17 -14.19 -5.11
C PHE A 58 5.56 -12.85 -5.52
N LYS A 59 5.92 -12.36 -6.71
CA LYS A 59 5.30 -11.17 -7.31
C LYS A 59 3.91 -11.53 -7.84
N THR A 60 2.87 -11.01 -7.20
CA THR A 60 1.48 -11.27 -7.65
C THR A 60 1.16 -10.44 -8.90
N LYS A 61 0.57 -11.04 -9.92
CA LYS A 61 0.25 -10.43 -11.22
C LYS A 61 -1.00 -11.08 -11.83
N ALA A 62 -1.82 -10.30 -12.54
CA ALA A 62 -2.94 -10.84 -13.33
C ALA A 62 -2.44 -11.72 -14.49
N VAL A 63 -1.53 -11.21 -15.32
CA VAL A 63 -0.91 -11.95 -16.43
C VAL A 63 0.47 -12.45 -16.05
N LEU A 64 0.69 -13.77 -16.19
CA LEU A 64 1.98 -14.42 -15.99
C LEU A 64 2.75 -14.53 -17.31
N LYS A 65 4.05 -14.19 -17.28
CA LYS A 65 4.95 -14.39 -18.42
C LYS A 65 6.26 -15.04 -17.95
N LYS A 66 6.75 -16.01 -18.73
CA LYS A 66 8.12 -16.54 -18.60
C LYS A 66 9.11 -15.41 -18.97
N ARG A 67 10.20 -15.30 -18.22
CA ARG A 67 11.27 -14.28 -18.43
C ARG A 67 12.60 -14.88 -18.87
N CYS A 68 12.68 -16.20 -18.90
CA CYS A 68 13.91 -16.97 -19.01
C CYS A 68 13.60 -18.38 -19.53
N LYS A 69 14.62 -19.11 -20.00
CA LYS A 69 14.48 -20.51 -20.46
C LYS A 69 14.01 -21.41 -19.31
N ASP A 70 14.64 -21.28 -18.14
CA ASP A 70 14.37 -22.04 -16.91
C ASP A 70 13.12 -21.60 -16.14
N CYS A 71 12.27 -20.76 -16.75
CA CYS A 71 11.04 -20.24 -16.15
C CYS A 71 9.89 -21.18 -16.53
N TYR A 72 9.33 -21.91 -15.58
CA TYR A 72 8.28 -22.91 -15.81
C TYR A 72 6.97 -22.53 -15.10
N LEU A 73 5.84 -22.89 -15.73
CA LEU A 73 4.49 -22.64 -15.23
C LEU A 73 3.99 -23.87 -14.47
N VAL A 74 3.35 -23.65 -13.32
CA VAL A 74 2.73 -24.72 -12.51
C VAL A 74 1.42 -24.22 -11.93
N LYS A 75 0.35 -25.02 -12.00
CA LYS A 75 -0.90 -24.76 -11.28
C LYS A 75 -0.81 -25.39 -9.89
N ARG A 76 -1.06 -24.62 -8.83
CA ARG A 76 -1.02 -25.06 -7.42
C ARG A 76 -2.11 -24.35 -6.64
N ARG A 77 -2.87 -25.07 -5.80
CA ARG A 77 -3.96 -24.49 -4.97
C ARG A 77 -4.91 -23.60 -5.80
N GLY A 78 -5.39 -24.13 -6.93
CA GLY A 78 -6.25 -23.45 -7.91
C GLY A 78 -5.55 -22.44 -8.85
N ARG A 79 -4.49 -21.77 -8.39
CA ARG A 79 -3.84 -20.64 -9.08
C ARG A 79 -2.63 -21.05 -9.92
N TRP A 80 -2.31 -20.28 -10.96
CA TRP A 80 -1.04 -20.43 -11.70
C TRP A 80 0.12 -19.72 -11.01
N PHE A 81 1.32 -20.27 -11.17
CA PHE A 81 2.59 -19.73 -10.69
C PHE A 81 3.67 -19.87 -11.76
N VAL A 82 4.59 -18.89 -11.84
CA VAL A 82 5.88 -19.06 -12.52
C VAL A 82 6.95 -19.36 -11.46
N TYR A 83 7.59 -20.51 -11.59
CA TYR A 83 8.80 -20.87 -10.85
C TYR A 83 10.03 -20.71 -11.75
N CYS A 84 11.17 -20.43 -11.12
CA CYS A 84 12.48 -20.48 -11.74
C CYS A 84 13.49 -20.89 -10.66
N LYS A 85 14.42 -21.79 -11.01
CA LYS A 85 15.51 -22.22 -10.11
C LYS A 85 16.63 -21.18 -10.10
N THR A 86 17.16 -20.88 -11.29
CA THR A 86 18.30 -19.97 -11.56
C THR A 86 18.07 -18.53 -11.09
N ASN A 87 16.86 -18.01 -11.26
CA ASN A 87 16.56 -16.59 -11.08
C ASN A 87 15.32 -16.40 -10.17
N PRO A 88 15.49 -16.33 -8.83
CA PRO A 88 14.37 -16.20 -7.89
C PRO A 88 13.57 -14.90 -8.09
N ARG A 89 14.18 -13.85 -8.65
CA ARG A 89 13.51 -12.58 -9.02
C ARG A 89 12.38 -12.75 -10.06
N HIS A 90 12.28 -13.91 -10.72
CA HIS A 90 11.25 -14.27 -11.70
C HIS A 90 10.01 -14.99 -11.12
N LYS A 91 10.02 -15.33 -9.83
CA LYS A 91 8.89 -15.98 -9.13
C LYS A 91 7.64 -15.10 -9.17
N GLN A 92 6.58 -15.59 -9.83
CA GLN A 92 5.32 -14.86 -10.01
C GLN A 92 4.11 -15.74 -9.62
N ARG A 93 3.06 -15.12 -9.07
CA ARG A 93 1.79 -15.76 -8.65
C ARG A 93 0.63 -15.08 -9.38
N GLN A 94 -0.34 -15.86 -9.84
CA GLN A 94 -1.60 -15.32 -10.36
C GLN A 94 -2.39 -14.61 -9.25
N MET A 95 -2.84 -13.38 -9.54
CA MET A 95 -3.73 -12.61 -8.65
C MET A 95 -5.05 -13.34 -8.39
#